data_AF-A0A1V6AAJ6-F1
#
_entry.id   AF-A0A1V6AAJ6-F1
#
_cell.length_a   1.000
_cell.length_b   1.000
_cell.length_c   1.000
_cell.angle_alpha   90.00
_cell.angle_beta   90.00
_cell.angle_gamma   90.00
#
_symmetry.space_group_name_H-M   'P 1'
#
loop_
_entity.id
_entity.type
_entity.pdbx_description
1 polymer ?
#
loop_
_entity_poly.entity_id
_entity_poly.type
_entity_poly.pdbx_seq_one_letter_code
_entity_poly.pdbx_strand_id
1 'polypeptide(L)'
;MNPIEYARESVGLDQALAKHGAKLFSHGTMIGGVLQMPGSFKDRTMAQKFLDDFNDHYSSVENAHKTALLEQGVTWQKMAMTSVDSQFLEARNFQKKEIVDLFFGLPLSMLQSGDKVATYASADAFDLEYVKYALTPRLVNIEMAIYRDLLTESQKENYFAKFSTGGLLRGDTAARTAYYSGMVNIEAMSPNEVRELEDMNPYAGGDEYRTRTSTISKDKKGGEDKGGTDDEP
;
A
#
# COMPACT_ATOMS: atom_id res chain seq x y z
N MET A 1 -14.48 -12.67 -12.05
CA MET A 1 -15.01 -11.30 -12.14
C MET A 1 -13.83 -10.37 -12.30
N ASN A 2 -13.85 -9.48 -13.30
CA ASN A 2 -12.72 -8.56 -13.53
C ASN A 2 -12.70 -7.49 -12.41
N PRO A 3 -11.55 -7.20 -11.77
CA PRO A 3 -11.46 -6.13 -10.76
C PRO A 3 -12.00 -4.78 -11.25
N ILE A 4 -11.84 -4.47 -12.54
CA ILE A 4 -12.36 -3.22 -13.15
C ILE A 4 -13.89 -3.23 -13.21
N GLU A 5 -14.52 -4.37 -13.47
CA GLU A 5 -15.98 -4.48 -13.49
C GLU A 5 -16.59 -4.29 -12.11
N TYR A 6 -15.92 -4.81 -11.07
CA TYR A 6 -16.33 -4.57 -9.68
C TYR A 6 -16.11 -3.11 -9.27
N ALA A 7 -15.01 -2.49 -9.71
CA ALA A 7 -14.65 -1.09 -9.43
C ALA A 7 -15.44 -0.05 -10.22
N ARG A 8 -16.28 -0.47 -11.18
CA ARG A 8 -16.93 0.39 -12.19
C ARG A 8 -17.53 1.66 -11.59
N GLU A 9 -18.35 1.51 -10.55
CA GLU A 9 -19.09 2.61 -9.94
C GLU A 9 -18.14 3.55 -9.20
N SER A 10 -17.18 3.01 -8.43
CA SER A 10 -16.20 3.79 -7.68
C SER A 10 -15.27 4.59 -8.60
N VAL A 11 -14.86 4.01 -9.73
CA VAL A 11 -14.08 4.72 -10.76
C VAL A 11 -14.93 5.77 -11.48
N GLY A 12 -16.19 5.46 -11.79
CA GLY A 12 -17.12 6.41 -12.40
C GLY A 12 -17.37 7.64 -11.51
N LEU A 13 -17.52 7.41 -10.20
CA LEU A 13 -17.71 8.45 -9.20
C LEU A 13 -16.44 9.31 -9.07
N ASP A 14 -15.24 8.71 -9.06
CA ASP A 14 -13.97 9.46 -9.05
C ASP A 14 -13.84 10.38 -10.26
N GLN A 15 -14.16 9.88 -11.45
CA GLN A 15 -14.15 10.70 -12.67
C GLN A 15 -15.15 11.85 -12.62
N ALA A 16 -16.35 11.62 -12.08
CA ALA A 16 -17.37 12.65 -11.92
C ALA A 16 -16.90 13.72 -10.91
N LEU A 17 -16.33 13.30 -9.79
CA LEU A 17 -15.81 14.17 -8.75
C LEU A 17 -14.59 14.98 -9.24
N ALA A 18 -13.70 14.37 -10.02
CA ALA A 18 -12.59 15.05 -10.66
C ALA A 18 -13.06 16.11 -11.67
N LYS A 19 -14.08 15.80 -12.50
CA LYS A 19 -14.70 16.76 -13.42
C LYS A 19 -15.38 17.90 -12.67
N HIS A 20 -16.09 17.59 -11.58
CA HIS A 20 -16.73 18.59 -10.73
C HIS A 20 -15.70 19.53 -10.09
N GLY A 21 -14.62 18.98 -9.53
CA GLY A 21 -13.50 19.77 -9.00
C GLY A 21 -12.81 20.61 -10.07
N ALA A 22 -12.52 20.04 -11.25
CA ALA A 22 -11.93 20.78 -12.35
C ALA A 22 -12.81 21.97 -12.75
N LYS A 23 -14.13 21.77 -12.88
CA LYS A 23 -15.08 22.86 -13.17
C LYS A 23 -15.17 23.89 -12.05
N LEU A 24 -15.15 23.45 -10.79
CA LEU A 24 -15.13 24.33 -9.61
C LEU A 24 -13.94 25.28 -9.65
N PHE A 25 -12.74 24.70 -9.81
CA PHE A 25 -11.50 25.47 -9.81
C PHE A 25 -11.29 26.26 -11.11
N SER A 26 -11.81 25.78 -12.25
CA SER A 26 -11.64 26.45 -13.56
C SER A 26 -12.62 27.61 -13.79
N HIS A 27 -13.76 27.66 -13.10
CA HIS A 27 -14.70 28.78 -13.30
C HIS A 27 -14.56 29.86 -12.23
N GLY A 28 -13.66 29.69 -11.23
CA GLY A 28 -13.40 30.64 -10.14
C GLY A 28 -14.60 30.96 -9.22
N THR A 29 -15.81 30.64 -9.66
CA THR A 29 -17.09 30.93 -9.06
C THR A 29 -18.05 29.78 -9.38
N MET A 30 -18.19 28.81 -8.48
CA MET A 30 -19.43 28.04 -8.38
C MET A 30 -20.52 29.04 -8.02
N ILE A 31 -21.38 29.42 -8.98
CA ILE A 31 -22.48 30.41 -8.82
C ILE A 31 -22.09 31.45 -7.76
N GLY A 32 -21.08 32.26 -8.06
CA GLY A 32 -20.32 32.99 -7.03
C GLY A 32 -21.14 34.02 -6.25
N GLY A 33 -22.40 34.21 -6.62
CA GLY A 33 -23.34 35.06 -5.96
C GLY A 33 -24.63 35.19 -6.72
N VAL A 34 -25.62 35.77 -6.06
CA VAL A 34 -26.85 36.23 -6.69
C VAL A 34 -26.69 37.72 -6.95
N LEU A 35 -26.97 38.15 -8.18
CA LEU A 35 -27.09 39.56 -8.53
C LEU A 35 -28.45 40.04 -8.02
N GLN A 36 -28.45 40.77 -6.91
CA GLN A 36 -29.66 41.34 -6.33
C GLN A 36 -29.85 42.77 -6.82
N MET A 37 -30.94 43.02 -7.55
CA MET A 37 -31.35 44.35 -8.00
C MET A 37 -32.58 44.82 -7.21
N PRO A 38 -32.65 46.08 -6.77
CA PRO A 38 -33.82 46.63 -6.08
C PRO A 38 -35.05 46.92 -6.99
N GLY A 39 -35.08 46.38 -8.22
CA GLY A 39 -36.18 46.54 -9.19
C GLY A 39 -36.29 45.34 -10.16
N SER A 40 -37.29 45.35 -11.05
CA SER A 40 -37.42 44.33 -12.10
C SER A 40 -36.94 44.84 -13.46
N PHE A 41 -36.31 43.98 -14.26
CA PHE A 41 -36.08 44.28 -15.67
C PHE A 41 -37.44 44.39 -16.39
N LYS A 42 -37.62 45.44 -17.19
CA LYS A 42 -38.81 45.61 -18.04
C LYS A 42 -38.89 44.58 -19.17
N ASP A 43 -37.75 44.00 -19.54
CA ASP A 43 -37.64 43.03 -20.63
C ASP A 43 -36.73 41.86 -20.20
N ARG A 44 -37.23 40.63 -20.37
CA ARG A 44 -36.48 39.39 -20.06
C ARG A 44 -35.24 39.24 -20.95
N THR A 45 -35.28 39.79 -22.17
CA THR A 45 -34.16 39.69 -23.11
C THR A 45 -32.96 40.53 -22.67
N MET A 46 -33.21 41.68 -22.03
CA MET A 46 -32.16 42.55 -21.48
C MET A 46 -31.50 41.92 -20.24
N ALA A 47 -32.28 41.23 -19.41
CA ALA A 47 -31.75 40.48 -18.26
C ALA A 47 -30.82 39.34 -18.70
N GLN A 48 -31.18 38.61 -19.77
CA GLN A 48 -30.36 37.54 -20.31
C GLN A 48 -29.05 38.07 -20.88
N LYS A 49 -29.09 39.14 -21.68
CA LYS A 49 -27.88 39.79 -22.22
C LYS A 49 -26.94 40.29 -21.12
N PHE A 50 -27.49 40.87 -20.06
CA PHE A 50 -26.68 41.32 -18.92
C PHE A 50 -26.01 40.15 -18.19
N LEU A 51 -26.71 39.02 -18.03
CA LEU A 51 -26.12 37.80 -17.48
C LEU A 51 -25.05 37.22 -18.39
N ASP A 52 -25.27 37.22 -19.70
CA ASP A 52 -24.32 36.70 -20.68
C ASP A 52 -23.04 37.57 -20.71
N ASP A 53 -23.18 38.91 -20.77
CA ASP A 53 -22.04 39.85 -20.68
C ASP A 53 -21.29 39.70 -19.35
N PHE A 54 -22.01 39.52 -18.25
CA PHE A 54 -21.39 39.31 -16.94
C PHE A 54 -20.61 37.98 -16.90
N ASN A 55 -21.17 36.90 -17.44
CA ASN A 55 -20.48 35.63 -17.52
C ASN A 55 -19.24 35.72 -18.43
N ASP A 56 -19.33 36.36 -19.60
CA ASP A 56 -18.19 36.49 -20.52
C ASP A 56 -17.03 37.28 -19.89
N HIS A 57 -17.35 38.34 -19.14
CA HIS A 57 -16.33 39.18 -18.53
C HIS A 57 -15.75 38.62 -17.22
N TYR A 58 -16.46 37.77 -16.48
CA TYR A 58 -16.06 37.37 -15.11
C TYR A 58 -15.99 35.86 -14.84
N SER A 59 -16.41 34.97 -15.76
CA SER A 59 -16.45 33.51 -15.52
C SER A 59 -15.15 32.73 -15.77
N SER A 60 -14.13 33.35 -16.38
CA SER A 60 -12.87 32.69 -16.73
C SER A 60 -11.79 32.88 -15.65
N VAL A 61 -10.92 31.88 -15.45
CA VAL A 61 -9.71 31.99 -14.61
C VAL A 61 -8.82 33.15 -15.05
N GLU A 62 -8.71 33.41 -16.36
CA GLU A 62 -7.91 34.52 -16.89
C GLU A 62 -8.54 35.89 -16.56
N ASN A 63 -9.83 35.90 -16.27
CA ASN A 63 -10.59 37.09 -15.87
C ASN A 63 -10.71 37.23 -14.34
N ALA A 64 -10.11 36.32 -13.58
CA ALA A 64 -10.04 36.42 -12.13
C ALA A 64 -9.34 37.75 -11.76
N HIS A 65 -9.91 38.48 -10.80
CA HIS A 65 -9.47 39.82 -10.34
C HIS A 65 -9.87 41.03 -11.20
N LYS A 66 -10.69 40.88 -12.24
CA LYS A 66 -11.29 42.04 -12.91
C LYS A 66 -12.29 42.74 -11.97
N THR A 67 -12.26 44.07 -11.93
CA THR A 67 -13.20 44.87 -11.14
C THR A 67 -14.58 44.85 -11.79
N ALA A 68 -15.58 44.33 -11.07
CA ALA A 68 -16.96 44.31 -11.54
C ALA A 68 -17.60 45.69 -11.41
N LEU A 69 -17.99 46.30 -12.55
CA LEU A 69 -18.86 47.47 -12.56
C LEU A 69 -20.32 46.99 -12.52
N LEU A 70 -21.02 47.29 -11.44
CA LEU A 70 -22.44 46.95 -11.28
C LEU A 70 -23.28 48.22 -11.45
N GLU A 71 -24.02 48.30 -12.57
CA GLU A 71 -24.92 49.42 -12.83
C GLU A 71 -26.24 49.28 -12.04
N GLN A 72 -26.97 50.40 -11.87
CA GLN A 72 -28.33 50.44 -11.28
C GLN A 72 -28.49 49.93 -9.83
N GLY A 73 -27.44 49.96 -9.01
CA GLY A 73 -27.53 49.54 -7.61
C GLY A 73 -27.65 48.03 -7.43
N VAL A 74 -27.23 47.25 -8.44
CA VAL A 74 -27.08 45.80 -8.33
C VAL A 74 -25.98 45.49 -7.32
N THR A 75 -26.27 44.60 -6.37
CA THR A 75 -25.30 44.14 -5.39
C THR A 75 -24.97 42.68 -5.63
N TRP A 76 -23.67 42.35 -5.54
CA TRP A 76 -23.20 40.97 -5.60
C TRP A 76 -23.17 40.37 -4.20
N GLN A 77 -24.07 39.44 -3.92
CA GLN A 77 -24.07 38.68 -2.67
C GLN A 77 -23.24 37.43 -2.84
N LYS A 78 -22.01 37.42 -2.31
CA LYS A 78 -21.14 36.24 -2.37
C LYS A 78 -21.74 35.11 -1.53
N MET A 79 -22.11 34.01 -2.17
CA MET A 79 -22.43 32.76 -1.49
C MET A 79 -21.12 32.16 -0.94
N ALA A 80 -20.90 32.23 0.38
CA ALA A 80 -19.74 31.60 0.99
C ALA A 80 -19.93 30.09 1.10
N MET A 81 -19.06 29.30 0.47
CA MET A 81 -19.06 27.83 0.54
C MET A 81 -17.82 27.30 1.27
N THR A 82 -17.68 27.59 2.56
CA THR A 82 -16.53 27.11 3.35
C THR A 82 -16.55 25.61 3.66
N SER A 83 -17.72 24.96 3.59
CA SER A 83 -17.86 23.54 3.97
C SER A 83 -17.61 22.56 2.82
N VAL A 84 -17.71 22.98 1.57
CA VAL A 84 -17.64 22.08 0.41
C VAL A 84 -16.20 21.70 0.09
N ASP A 85 -15.25 22.62 0.25
CA ASP A 85 -13.85 22.36 -0.07
C ASP A 85 -13.24 21.28 0.85
N SER A 86 -13.55 21.31 2.16
CA SER A 86 -13.10 20.29 3.11
C SER A 86 -13.72 18.93 2.81
N GLN A 87 -15.04 18.90 2.54
CA GLN A 87 -15.75 17.66 2.18
C GLN A 87 -15.28 17.09 0.83
N PHE A 88 -14.89 17.96 -0.11
CA PHE A 88 -14.37 17.56 -1.42
C PHE A 88 -13.01 16.86 -1.30
N LEU A 89 -12.10 17.41 -0.47
CA LEU A 89 -10.81 16.77 -0.19
C LEU A 89 -10.97 15.42 0.52
N GLU A 90 -11.86 15.35 1.52
CA GLU A 90 -12.17 14.11 2.22
C GLU A 90 -12.77 13.05 1.27
N ALA A 91 -13.74 13.43 0.43
CA ALA A 91 -14.34 12.54 -0.56
C ALA A 91 -13.29 12.01 -1.53
N ARG A 92 -12.38 12.86 -2.02
CA ARG A 92 -11.29 12.45 -2.92
C ARG A 92 -10.31 11.48 -2.25
N ASN A 93 -9.99 11.72 -0.98
CA ASN A 93 -9.13 10.82 -0.20
C ASN A 93 -9.81 9.47 0.06
N PHE A 94 -11.13 9.44 0.28
CA PHE A 94 -11.90 8.20 0.40
C PHE A 94 -11.91 7.41 -0.91
N GLN A 95 -12.18 8.08 -2.04
CA GLN A 95 -12.17 7.47 -3.37
C GLN A 95 -10.84 6.81 -3.70
N LYS A 96 -9.73 7.51 -3.42
CA LYS A 96 -8.37 7.00 -3.62
C LYS A 96 -8.12 5.72 -2.82
N LYS A 97 -8.60 5.66 -1.57
CA LYS A 97 -8.49 4.48 -0.70
C LYS A 97 -9.25 3.29 -1.28
N GLU A 98 -10.48 3.52 -1.71
CA GLU A 98 -11.35 2.49 -2.28
C GLU A 98 -10.75 1.87 -3.55
N ILE A 99 -10.22 2.70 -4.46
CA ILE A 99 -9.57 2.22 -5.70
C ILE A 99 -8.30 1.43 -5.37
N VAL A 100 -7.43 1.95 -4.50
CA VAL A 100 -6.15 1.30 -4.19
C VAL A 100 -6.34 -0.04 -3.49
N ASP A 101 -7.26 -0.12 -2.53
CA ASP A 101 -7.60 -1.35 -1.84
C ASP A 101 -8.09 -2.42 -2.83
N LEU A 102 -9.01 -2.04 -3.72
CA LEU A 102 -9.62 -2.96 -4.67
C LEU A 102 -8.64 -3.50 -5.73
N PHE A 103 -7.76 -2.66 -6.27
CA PHE A 103 -6.85 -3.08 -7.36
C PHE A 103 -5.56 -3.74 -6.87
N PHE A 104 -5.01 -3.23 -5.77
CA PHE A 104 -3.68 -3.63 -5.31
C PHE A 104 -3.74 -4.49 -4.05
N GLY A 105 -4.90 -4.61 -3.39
CA GLY A 105 -4.99 -5.25 -2.08
C GLY A 105 -4.13 -4.56 -1.03
N LEU A 106 -3.78 -3.29 -1.27
CA LEU A 106 -2.88 -2.51 -0.43
C LEU A 106 -3.61 -2.13 0.85
N PRO A 107 -3.08 -2.48 2.04
CA PRO A 107 -3.65 -2.05 3.30
C PRO A 107 -3.82 -0.52 3.34
N LEU A 108 -4.97 -0.04 3.81
CA LEU A 108 -5.27 1.40 3.91
C LEU A 108 -4.24 2.17 4.75
N SER A 109 -3.56 1.49 5.66
CA SER A 109 -2.47 1.99 6.50
C SER A 109 -1.26 2.44 5.68
N MET A 110 -0.92 1.71 4.62
CA MET A 110 0.21 2.01 3.74
C MET A 110 -0.07 3.24 2.86
N LEU A 111 -1.31 3.40 2.40
CA LEU A 111 -1.73 4.55 1.59
C LEU A 111 -1.83 5.87 2.39
N GLN A 112 -2.09 5.78 3.69
CA GLN A 112 -2.31 6.92 4.60
C GLN A 112 -1.04 7.41 5.31
N SER A 113 0.13 6.82 5.04
CA SER A 113 1.40 7.25 5.66
C SER A 113 1.86 8.69 5.32
N GLY A 114 1.10 9.42 4.47
CA GLY A 114 1.31 10.84 4.24
C GLY A 114 0.75 11.77 5.33
N ASP A 115 -0.33 11.36 6.02
CA ASP A 115 -1.03 12.24 6.99
C ASP A 115 -0.47 12.15 8.42
N LYS A 116 0.26 11.08 8.73
CA LYS A 116 0.99 10.90 9.99
C LYS A 116 2.39 10.43 9.66
N VAL A 117 3.40 11.10 10.20
CA VAL A 117 4.82 10.74 10.02
C VAL A 117 5.00 9.27 10.38
N ALA A 118 5.17 8.42 9.37
CA ALA A 118 5.45 7.01 9.58
C ALA A 118 6.83 6.89 10.23
N THR A 119 6.88 6.33 11.44
CA THR A 119 8.16 5.92 12.04
C THR A 119 8.65 4.67 11.30
N TYR A 120 9.98 4.47 11.22
CA TYR A 120 10.59 3.31 10.53
C TYR A 120 9.98 1.96 10.97
N ALA A 121 9.74 1.77 12.27
CA ALA A 121 9.10 0.57 12.80
C ALA A 121 7.65 0.35 12.30
N SER A 122 6.95 1.42 11.94
CA SER A 122 5.60 1.34 11.36
C SER A 122 5.65 1.00 9.88
N ALA A 123 6.67 1.49 9.16
CA ALA A 123 6.85 1.22 7.73
C ALA A 123 7.12 -0.27 7.47
N ASP A 124 8.04 -0.88 8.23
CA ASP A 124 8.37 -2.30 8.08
C ASP A 124 7.15 -3.21 8.36
N ALA A 125 6.32 -2.82 9.33
CA ALA A 125 5.08 -3.53 9.63
C ALA A 125 4.07 -3.45 8.48
N PHE A 126 3.96 -2.30 7.81
CA PHE A 126 3.09 -2.13 6.64
C PHE A 126 3.60 -2.89 5.41
N ASP A 127 4.91 -2.91 5.20
CA ASP A 127 5.52 -3.71 4.14
C ASP A 127 5.22 -5.20 4.34
N LEU A 128 5.40 -5.71 5.57
CA LEU A 128 5.06 -7.10 5.89
C LEU A 128 3.57 -7.41 5.69
N GLU A 129 2.70 -6.48 6.09
CA GLU A 129 1.25 -6.59 5.91
C GLU A 129 0.87 -6.72 4.43
N TYR A 130 1.48 -5.90 3.56
CA TYR A 130 1.28 -5.97 2.12
C TYR A 130 1.74 -7.30 1.52
N VAL A 131 2.92 -7.78 1.90
CA VAL A 131 3.44 -9.08 1.43
C VAL A 131 2.49 -10.21 1.81
N LYS A 132 2.02 -10.21 3.05
CA LYS A 132 1.18 -11.27 3.59
C LYS A 132 -0.20 -11.30 2.94
N TYR A 133 -0.89 -10.16 2.84
CA TYR A 133 -2.29 -10.13 2.44
C TYR A 133 -2.51 -9.88 0.94
N ALA A 134 -1.62 -9.14 0.27
CA ALA A 134 -1.79 -8.80 -1.13
C ALA A 134 -0.93 -9.66 -2.06
N LEU A 135 0.36 -9.79 -1.74
CA LEU A 135 1.33 -10.40 -2.66
C LEU A 135 1.30 -11.93 -2.58
N THR A 136 1.30 -12.50 -1.37
CA THR A 136 1.37 -13.95 -1.16
C THR A 136 0.26 -14.71 -1.89
N PRO A 137 -1.04 -14.32 -1.81
CA PRO A 137 -2.08 -15.03 -2.54
C PRO A 137 -1.90 -14.98 -4.06
N ARG A 138 -1.37 -13.88 -4.60
CA ARG A 138 -1.10 -13.73 -6.04
C ARG A 138 0.08 -14.61 -6.47
N LEU A 139 1.16 -14.63 -5.69
CA LEU A 139 2.31 -15.50 -5.94
C LEU A 139 1.90 -16.97 -5.91
N VAL A 140 1.14 -17.38 -4.90
CA VAL A 140 0.62 -18.75 -4.76
C VAL A 140 -0.28 -19.14 -5.93
N ASN A 141 -1.12 -18.23 -6.42
CA ASN A 141 -1.92 -18.48 -7.63
C ASN A 141 -1.04 -18.72 -8.87
N ILE A 142 0.06 -17.99 -9.00
CA ILE A 142 1.02 -18.18 -10.10
C ILE A 142 1.77 -19.51 -9.93
N GLU A 143 2.20 -19.86 -8.71
CA GLU A 143 2.82 -21.16 -8.39
C GLU A 143 1.90 -22.31 -8.77
N MET A 144 0.63 -22.23 -8.38
CA MET A 144 -0.38 -23.22 -8.74
C MET A 144 -0.63 -23.29 -10.25
N ALA A 145 -0.61 -22.16 -10.96
CA ALA A 145 -0.73 -22.14 -12.42
C ALA A 145 0.47 -22.82 -13.08
N ILE A 146 1.70 -22.57 -12.59
CA ILE A 146 2.91 -23.25 -13.06
C ILE A 146 2.81 -24.75 -12.81
N TYR A 147 2.38 -25.15 -11.60
CA TYR A 147 2.21 -26.55 -11.26
C TYR A 147 1.16 -27.25 -12.13
N ARG A 148 0.08 -26.56 -12.49
CA ARG A 148 -1.00 -27.09 -13.34
C ARG A 148 -0.59 -27.19 -14.81
N ASP A 149 0.03 -26.13 -15.35
CA ASP A 149 0.19 -25.94 -16.80
C ASP A 149 1.58 -26.32 -17.33
N LEU A 150 2.64 -26.22 -16.51
CA LEU A 150 4.01 -26.44 -16.95
C LEU A 150 4.59 -27.80 -16.52
N LEU A 151 4.06 -28.41 -15.46
CA LEU A 151 4.54 -29.70 -14.97
C LEU A 151 3.69 -30.86 -15.48
N THR A 152 4.35 -31.90 -16.00
CA THR A 152 3.71 -33.17 -16.32
C THR A 152 3.42 -33.99 -15.04
N GLU A 153 2.49 -34.94 -15.09
CA GLU A 153 2.13 -35.77 -13.93
C GLU A 153 3.33 -36.43 -13.24
N SER A 154 4.32 -36.92 -14.00
CA SER A 154 5.53 -37.51 -13.44
C SER A 154 6.51 -36.49 -12.83
N GLN A 155 6.47 -35.24 -13.28
CA GLN A 155 7.32 -34.17 -12.73
C GLN A 155 6.73 -33.56 -11.45
N LYS A 156 5.41 -33.60 -11.28
CA LYS A 156 4.70 -33.07 -10.11
C LYS A 156 5.12 -33.74 -8.79
N GLU A 157 5.57 -35.00 -8.82
CA GLU A 157 6.07 -35.71 -7.64
C GLU A 157 7.45 -35.20 -7.18
N ASN A 158 8.25 -34.66 -8.10
CA ASN A 158 9.66 -34.34 -7.85
C ASN A 158 9.97 -32.83 -7.88
N TYR A 159 9.12 -32.03 -8.52
CA TYR A 159 9.35 -30.62 -8.75
C TYR A 159 8.14 -29.79 -8.33
N PHE A 160 8.40 -28.67 -7.67
CA PHE A 160 7.42 -27.64 -7.37
C PHE A 160 8.02 -26.27 -7.63
N ALA A 161 7.19 -25.33 -8.06
CA ALA A 161 7.57 -23.93 -8.19
C ALA A 161 7.17 -23.20 -6.91
N LYS A 162 8.11 -22.44 -6.33
CA LYS A 162 7.85 -21.59 -5.17
C LYS A 162 8.60 -20.29 -5.32
N PHE A 163 7.92 -19.16 -5.12
CA PHE A 163 8.54 -17.85 -5.02
C PHE A 163 9.21 -17.71 -3.66
N SER A 164 10.48 -17.30 -3.67
CA SER A 164 11.20 -16.97 -2.44
C SER A 164 10.74 -15.61 -1.92
N THR A 165 9.69 -15.60 -1.10
CA THR A 165 9.25 -14.40 -0.35
C THR A 165 10.19 -14.06 0.81
N GLY A 166 11.13 -14.96 1.14
CA GLY A 166 12.19 -14.71 2.11
C GLY A 166 13.04 -13.49 1.78
N GLY A 167 13.16 -13.14 0.48
CA GLY A 167 13.82 -11.91 0.03
C GLY A 167 13.13 -10.63 0.50
N LEU A 168 11.81 -10.63 0.70
CA LEU A 168 11.09 -9.47 1.25
C LEU A 168 11.23 -9.41 2.79
N LEU A 169 11.31 -10.56 3.47
CA LEU A 169 11.69 -10.63 4.89
C LEU A 169 13.18 -10.31 5.15
N ARG A 170 14.05 -10.26 4.12
CA ARG A 170 15.43 -9.77 4.29
C ARG A 170 15.46 -8.32 4.80
N GLY A 171 14.43 -7.52 4.53
CA GLY A 171 14.30 -6.15 5.04
C GLY A 171 14.23 -6.08 6.57
N ASP A 172 13.55 -7.03 7.22
CA ASP A 172 13.44 -7.11 8.69
C ASP A 172 14.37 -8.21 9.24
N THR A 173 15.65 -7.84 9.36
CA THR A 173 16.68 -8.73 9.93
C THR A 173 16.37 -9.12 11.38
N ALA A 174 15.59 -8.33 12.13
CA ALA A 174 15.27 -8.59 13.53
C ALA A 174 14.22 -9.70 13.67
N ALA A 175 13.09 -9.62 12.97
CA ALA A 175 12.08 -10.68 12.97
C ALA A 175 12.63 -11.99 12.40
N ARG A 176 13.46 -11.90 11.37
CA ARG A 176 14.13 -13.05 10.75
C ARG A 176 15.08 -13.76 11.71
N THR A 177 15.91 -13.01 12.43
CA THR A 177 16.81 -13.56 13.46
C THR A 177 16.02 -14.20 14.59
N ALA A 178 14.92 -13.58 15.02
CA ALA A 178 14.05 -14.12 16.07
C ALA A 178 13.37 -15.44 15.65
N TYR A 179 12.89 -15.53 14.40
CA TYR A 179 12.29 -16.75 13.86
C TYR A 179 13.28 -17.92 13.82
N TYR A 180 14.45 -17.74 13.20
CA TYR A 180 15.47 -18.80 13.15
C TYR A 180 15.97 -19.17 14.54
N SER A 181 16.17 -18.19 15.42
CA SER A 181 16.55 -18.46 16.82
C SER A 181 15.47 -19.28 17.53
N GLY A 182 14.19 -19.02 17.30
CA GLY A 182 13.08 -19.80 17.85
C GLY A 182 13.07 -21.24 17.34
N MET A 183 13.19 -21.42 16.02
CA MET A 183 13.16 -22.75 15.38
C MET A 183 14.34 -23.63 15.77
N VAL A 184 15.55 -23.06 15.89
CA VAL A 184 16.73 -23.80 16.36
C VAL A 184 16.59 -24.17 17.84
N ASN A 185 15.99 -23.31 18.68
CA ASN A 185 15.81 -23.59 20.10
C ASN A 185 14.78 -24.69 20.40
N ILE A 186 13.77 -24.88 19.54
CA ILE A 186 12.77 -25.95 19.70
C ILE A 186 13.18 -27.24 18.97
N GLU A 187 14.41 -27.30 18.44
CA GLU A 187 14.93 -28.43 17.67
C GLU A 187 14.08 -28.75 16.42
N ALA A 188 13.37 -27.76 15.86
CA ALA A 188 12.60 -27.92 14.63
C ALA A 188 13.43 -27.63 13.36
N MET A 189 14.59 -26.97 13.52
CA MET A 189 15.51 -26.67 12.43
C MET A 189 16.95 -26.74 12.94
N SER A 190 17.82 -27.37 12.16
CA SER A 190 19.25 -27.44 12.38
C SER A 190 19.94 -26.16 11.88
N PRO A 191 21.10 -25.78 12.45
CA PRO A 191 21.89 -24.66 11.96
C PRO A 191 22.24 -24.72 10.45
N ASN A 192 22.42 -25.91 9.87
CA ASN A 192 22.69 -26.05 8.44
C ASN A 192 21.44 -25.84 7.57
N GLU A 193 20.25 -26.24 8.03
CA GLU A 193 18.98 -25.92 7.34
C GLU A 193 18.72 -24.41 7.33
N VAL A 194 19.06 -23.70 8.42
CA VAL A 194 19.00 -22.23 8.43
C VAL A 194 19.95 -21.64 7.38
N ARG A 195 21.15 -22.19 7.23
CA ARG A 195 22.13 -21.73 6.24
C ARG A 195 21.72 -22.01 4.81
N GLU A 196 21.12 -23.16 4.54
CA GLU A 196 20.55 -23.47 3.24
C GLU A 196 19.46 -22.47 2.85
N LEU A 197 18.55 -22.14 3.79
CA LEU A 197 17.53 -21.10 3.59
C LEU A 197 18.10 -19.68 3.42
N GLU A 198 19.36 -19.49 3.80
CA GLU A 198 20.12 -18.24 3.71
C GLU A 198 21.10 -18.21 2.53
N ASP A 199 21.09 -19.22 1.67
CA ASP A 199 22.04 -19.40 0.57
C ASP A 199 23.51 -19.43 1.05
N MET A 200 23.76 -19.94 2.26
CA MET A 200 25.08 -20.07 2.89
C MET A 200 25.57 -21.52 2.92
N ASN A 201 26.89 -21.71 2.86
CA ASN A 201 27.50 -23.03 2.89
C ASN A 201 27.32 -23.71 4.27
N PRO A 202 26.99 -25.02 4.30
CA PRO A 202 26.90 -25.79 5.54
C PRO A 202 28.27 -25.93 6.21
N TYR A 203 28.26 -26.29 7.49
CA TYR A 203 29.47 -26.57 8.26
C TYR A 203 29.36 -27.89 9.04
N ALA A 204 30.50 -28.49 9.34
CA ALA A 204 30.57 -29.73 10.09
C ALA A 204 29.98 -29.58 11.50
N GLY A 205 29.03 -30.45 11.85
CA GLY A 205 28.31 -30.41 13.13
C GLY A 205 27.16 -29.41 13.19
N GLY A 206 26.78 -28.82 12.05
CA GLY A 206 25.61 -27.93 11.93
C GLY A 206 24.28 -28.66 11.66
N ASP A 207 24.31 -29.98 11.43
CA ASP A 207 23.11 -30.82 11.27
C ASP A 207 22.60 -31.37 12.63
N GLU A 208 23.37 -31.17 13.70
CA GLU A 208 22.98 -31.61 15.04
C GLU A 208 22.03 -30.60 15.68
N TYR A 209 20.87 -31.09 16.12
CA TYR A 209 19.94 -30.33 16.95
C TYR A 209 20.55 -30.12 18.33
N ARG A 210 20.80 -28.84 18.68
CA ARG A 210 21.39 -28.45 19.96
C ARG A 210 20.60 -27.27 20.52
N THR A 211 19.94 -27.46 21.66
CA THR A 211 19.39 -26.31 22.40
C THR A 211 20.50 -25.60 23.18
N ARG A 212 20.33 -24.30 23.47
CA ARG A 212 21.24 -23.59 24.40
C ARG A 212 21.23 -24.19 25.82
N THR A 213 20.24 -25.01 26.16
CA THR A 213 20.06 -25.59 27.49
C THR A 213 20.46 -27.07 27.54
N SER A 214 20.64 -27.76 26.40
CA SER A 214 21.07 -29.16 26.40
C SER A 214 22.58 -29.24 26.52
N THR A 215 23.06 -29.32 27.77
CA THR A 215 24.36 -29.93 28.08
C THR A 215 24.27 -31.42 27.79
N ILE A 216 24.29 -31.81 26.51
CA ILE A 216 24.47 -33.21 26.15
C ILE A 216 25.96 -33.52 26.36
N SER A 217 26.21 -34.23 27.45
CA SER A 217 27.49 -34.83 27.82
C SER A 217 28.09 -35.55 26.61
N LYS A 218 29.31 -35.16 26.21
CA LYS A 218 30.09 -35.94 25.25
C LYS A 218 30.30 -37.34 25.84
N ASP A 219 29.71 -38.34 25.20
CA ASP A 219 30.05 -39.74 25.39
C ASP A 219 31.57 -39.90 25.18
N LYS A 220 32.29 -40.20 26.26
CA LYS A 220 33.67 -40.71 26.17
C LYS A 220 33.58 -42.14 25.61
N LYS A 221 33.88 -42.30 24.33
CA LYS A 221 34.25 -43.60 23.76
C LYS A 221 35.70 -43.58 23.28
N GLY A 222 36.52 -44.39 23.96
CA GLY A 222 37.59 -45.20 23.35
C GLY A 222 38.87 -44.50 22.94
N GLY A 223 39.87 -44.54 23.82
CA GLY A 223 41.27 -44.46 23.43
C GLY A 223 42.04 -45.51 24.22
N GLU A 224 42.34 -46.63 23.57
CA GLU A 224 43.32 -47.61 24.02
C GLU A 224 44.66 -46.92 24.22
N ASP A 225 45.36 -47.23 25.31
CA ASP A 225 46.81 -47.05 25.36
C ASP A 225 47.43 -48.32 25.95
N LYS A 226 48.08 -49.09 25.06
CA LYS A 226 49.00 -50.18 25.40
C LYS A 226 50.40 -49.68 25.11
N GLY A 227 51.30 -49.76 26.08
CA GLY A 227 52.75 -49.68 25.85
C GLY A 227 53.50 -49.28 27.11
N GLY A 228 54.11 -50.26 27.79
CA GLY A 228 54.86 -50.03 29.01
C GLY A 228 56.25 -49.43 28.80
N THR A 229 56.87 -49.06 29.93
CA THR A 229 58.31 -49.04 30.09
C THR A 229 58.64 -49.29 31.56
N ASP A 230 59.71 -50.04 31.73
CA ASP A 230 60.29 -50.62 32.94
C ASP A 230 60.76 -49.58 33.97
N ASP A 231 60.70 -49.91 35.26
CA ASP A 231 61.86 -50.26 36.09
C ASP A 231 61.59 -50.08 37.60
N GLU A 232 62.12 -51.05 38.34
CA GLU A 232 62.14 -51.33 39.79
C GLU A 232 62.80 -50.22 40.66
N PRO A 233 62.85 -50.30 42.03
CA PRO A 233 62.89 -51.50 42.89
C PRO A 233 61.86 -51.61 44.03
#